data_AF-A0A971Q3Q7-F1
#
_entry.id   AF-A0A971Q3Q7-F1
#
_cell.length_a   1.000
_cell.length_b   1.000
_cell.length_c   1.000
_cell.angle_alpha   90.00
_cell.angle_beta   90.00
_cell.angle_gamma   90.00
#
_symmetry.space_group_name_H-M   'P 1'
#
loop_
_entity.id
_entity.type
_entity.pdbx_description
1 polymer ?
#
loop_
_entity_poly.entity_id
_entity_poly.type
_entity_poly.pdbx_seq_one_letter_code
_entity_poly.pdbx_strand_id
1 'polypeptide(L)'
;MGDRDFPPGLTEALRFPLVEALLGRRSRRFFKGANIPEGPFAYRSRHEPMPLTELERMMVLTAMAGSTGWQYLIMHNARYAPHLPNYAGSAVGRTFPSAAGFATAELFFTDDSGVYFMGTRDAPNLLVVGNEGEPDIAAWLEAHRGRIRKLADRRLSLPARFPHIEGHNHWVANRPGTLFAMPVADLAQYQLANLCYYLQNGYAVYDDVHGCEIEGLEPYQDLYDPDNLVPLSFVERYSLSEAT
;
A
#
# COMPACT_ATOMS: atom_id res chain seq x y z
N MET A 1 11.67 2.20 30.29
CA MET A 1 11.76 3.10 29.13
C MET A 1 13.23 3.37 28.87
N GLY A 2 13.84 2.74 27.86
CA GLY A 2 15.18 3.12 27.44
C GLY A 2 15.04 4.48 26.75
N ASP A 3 15.51 5.53 27.41
CA ASP A 3 15.42 6.92 26.98
C ASP A 3 16.17 7.08 25.64
N ARG A 4 15.47 6.84 24.53
CA ARG A 4 15.90 7.35 23.23
C ARG A 4 15.19 8.68 23.09
N ASP A 5 15.90 9.76 23.39
CA ASP A 5 15.46 11.10 23.04
C ASP A 5 15.21 11.15 21.53
N PHE A 6 13.94 11.07 21.15
CA PHE A 6 13.55 11.28 19.77
C PHE A 6 13.94 12.70 19.37
N PRO A 7 14.38 12.91 18.11
CA PRO A 7 14.60 14.27 17.64
C PRO A 7 13.31 15.08 17.81
N PRO A 8 13.39 16.38 18.14
CA PRO A 8 12.22 17.20 18.45
C PRO A 8 11.09 17.09 17.41
N GLY A 9 11.43 17.01 16.12
CA GLY A 9 10.46 16.85 15.04
C GLY A 9 9.70 15.53 15.05
N LEU A 10 10.28 14.43 15.54
CA LEU A 10 9.54 13.17 15.70
C LEU A 10 8.59 13.25 16.90
N THR A 11 9.02 13.85 18.01
CA THR A 11 8.15 14.11 19.17
C THR A 11 6.95 14.98 18.78
N GLU A 12 7.17 15.99 17.93
CA GLU A 12 6.10 16.81 17.37
C GLU A 12 5.17 15.99 16.47
N ALA A 13 5.71 15.19 15.54
CA ALA A 13 4.91 14.36 14.64
C ALA A 13 4.02 13.35 15.38
N LEU A 14 4.52 12.74 16.47
CA LEU A 14 3.75 11.80 17.30
C LEU A 14 2.60 12.46 18.06
N ARG A 15 2.65 13.78 18.25
CA ARG A 15 1.63 14.57 18.95
C ARG A 15 0.78 15.42 18.00
N PHE A 16 1.06 15.36 16.71
CA PHE A 16 0.40 16.18 15.71
C PHE A 16 -1.08 15.77 15.56
N PRO A 17 -2.06 16.67 15.77
CA PRO A 17 -3.46 16.28 15.78
C PRO A 17 -3.95 15.77 14.42
N LEU A 18 -4.66 14.64 14.41
CA LEU A 18 -5.22 14.06 13.18
C LEU A 18 -6.11 15.05 12.42
N VAL A 19 -6.99 15.78 13.12
CA VAL A 19 -7.88 16.77 12.49
C VAL A 19 -7.09 17.88 11.80
N GLU A 20 -5.98 18.31 12.41
CA GLU A 20 -5.09 19.31 11.82
C GLU A 20 -4.40 18.76 10.56
N ALA A 21 -3.94 17.51 10.59
CA ALA A 21 -3.35 16.83 9.42
C ALA A 21 -4.33 16.77 8.25
N LEU A 22 -5.59 16.41 8.52
CA LEU A 22 -6.63 16.32 7.49
C LEU A 22 -6.95 17.69 6.88
N LEU A 23 -7.17 18.71 7.73
CA LEU A 23 -7.51 20.07 7.26
C LEU A 23 -6.33 20.77 6.56
N GLY A 24 -5.10 20.52 7.02
CA GLY A 24 -3.86 21.08 6.47
C GLY A 24 -3.35 20.40 5.21
N ARG A 25 -3.86 19.20 4.87
CA ARG A 25 -3.39 18.40 3.73
C ARG A 25 -3.53 19.17 2.42
N ARG A 26 -2.41 19.41 1.73
CA ARG A 26 -2.33 20.02 0.39
C ARG A 26 -1.27 19.34 -0.45
N SER A 27 -1.46 19.27 -1.76
CA SER A 27 -0.39 18.90 -2.69
C SER A 27 0.60 20.06 -2.82
N ARG A 28 1.69 20.00 -2.06
CA ARG A 28 2.78 21.00 -2.13
C ARG A 28 3.75 20.57 -3.23
N ARG A 29 3.89 21.41 -4.26
CA ARG A 29 4.64 21.06 -5.48
C ARG A 29 5.98 21.79 -5.63
N PHE A 30 6.32 22.71 -4.73
CA PHE A 30 7.60 23.41 -4.78
C PHE A 30 8.46 23.03 -3.59
N PHE A 31 9.51 22.23 -3.83
CA PHE A 31 10.44 21.73 -2.81
C PHE A 31 11.81 22.42 -2.92
N LYS A 32 12.71 22.21 -1.94
CA LYS A 32 14.08 22.76 -2.01
C LYS A 32 14.80 22.21 -3.25
N GLY A 33 15.52 23.05 -3.98
CA GLY A 33 16.09 22.67 -5.29
C GLY A 33 15.13 22.66 -6.47
N ALA A 34 13.82 22.88 -6.29
CA ALA A 34 12.87 22.90 -7.41
C ALA A 34 13.08 24.12 -8.32
N ASN A 35 12.70 23.96 -9.59
CA ASN A 35 12.75 24.99 -10.61
C ASN A 35 11.49 24.93 -11.49
N ILE A 36 10.67 25.99 -11.45
CA ILE A 36 9.60 26.20 -12.43
C ILE A 36 10.21 27.04 -13.56
N PRO A 37 10.34 26.48 -14.79
CA PRO A 37 11.15 27.09 -15.83
C PRO A 37 10.58 28.38 -16.40
N GLU A 38 9.24 28.51 -16.48
CA GLU A 38 8.58 29.60 -17.20
C GLU A 38 7.16 29.87 -16.67
N GLY A 39 6.55 30.95 -17.18
CA GLY A 39 5.19 31.38 -16.85
C GLY A 39 5.11 32.28 -15.60
N PRO A 40 3.88 32.63 -15.16
CA PRO A 40 3.66 33.57 -14.06
C PRO A 40 4.24 33.12 -12.71
N PHE A 41 4.46 31.82 -12.55
CA PHE A 41 5.06 31.21 -11.35
C PHE A 41 6.51 30.77 -11.57
N ALA A 42 7.17 31.25 -12.63
CA ALA A 42 8.59 30.96 -12.89
C ALA A 42 9.42 31.35 -11.66
N TYR A 43 10.07 30.35 -11.07
CA TYR A 43 10.86 30.55 -9.87
C TYR A 43 11.85 29.40 -9.71
N ARG A 44 13.09 29.77 -9.40
CA ARG A 44 14.18 28.83 -9.08
C ARG A 44 14.47 28.91 -7.60
N SER A 45 14.46 27.76 -6.93
CA SER A 45 14.82 27.67 -5.52
C SER A 45 16.25 28.19 -5.31
N ARG A 46 16.45 28.91 -4.20
CA ARG A 46 17.78 29.36 -3.75
C ARG A 46 18.53 28.31 -2.93
N HIS A 47 17.90 27.16 -2.70
CA HIS A 47 18.44 26.06 -1.91
C HIS A 47 18.73 24.87 -2.82
N GLU A 48 19.75 24.10 -2.47
CA GLU A 48 20.00 22.80 -3.08
C GLU A 48 18.86 21.81 -2.79
N PRO A 49 18.68 20.78 -3.65
CA PRO A 49 17.82 19.65 -3.34
C PRO A 49 18.16 19.05 -1.97
N MET A 50 17.12 18.75 -1.18
CA MET A 50 17.28 18.22 0.17
C MET A 50 16.48 16.92 0.31
N PRO A 51 17.14 15.75 0.26
CA PRO A 51 16.46 14.47 0.48
C PRO A 51 15.98 14.35 1.92
N LEU A 52 15.00 13.47 2.12
CA LEU A 52 14.58 13.06 3.45
C LEU A 52 15.74 12.36 4.17
N THR A 53 15.87 12.60 5.47
CA THR A 53 16.70 11.77 6.35
C THR A 53 16.16 10.34 6.39
N GLU A 54 16.97 9.40 6.88
CA GLU A 54 16.52 8.02 7.01
C GLU A 54 15.28 7.89 7.90
N LEU A 55 15.22 8.64 9.01
CA LEU A 55 14.07 8.65 9.90
C LEU A 55 12.80 9.14 9.19
N GLU A 56 12.88 10.30 8.52
CA GLU A 56 11.75 10.86 7.77
C GLU A 56 11.30 9.93 6.63
N ARG A 57 12.25 9.32 5.92
CA ARG A 57 11.96 8.31 4.90
C ARG A 57 11.20 7.14 5.51
N MET A 58 11.68 6.58 6.62
CA MET A 58 11.00 5.47 7.28
C MET A 58 9.60 5.85 7.77
N MET A 59 9.42 7.04 8.35
CA MET A 59 8.09 7.53 8.76
C MET A 59 7.10 7.58 7.59
N VAL A 60 7.53 8.07 6.42
CA VAL A 60 6.68 8.12 5.23
C VAL A 60 6.37 6.71 4.71
N LEU A 61 7.38 5.85 4.58
CA LEU A 61 7.20 4.50 4.04
C LEU A 61 6.33 3.63 4.96
N THR A 62 6.49 3.71 6.28
CA THR A 62 5.65 2.95 7.23
C THR A 62 4.23 3.51 7.31
N ALA A 63 4.01 4.81 7.10
CA ALA A 63 2.66 5.35 6.97
C ALA A 63 1.94 4.84 5.71
N MET A 64 2.68 4.52 4.64
CA MET A 64 2.11 4.00 3.39
C MET A 64 1.91 2.48 3.38
N ALA A 65 2.82 1.72 3.99
CA ALA A 65 2.86 0.27 3.85
C ALA A 65 3.10 -0.49 5.16
N GLY A 66 3.09 0.19 6.30
CA GLY A 66 3.39 -0.39 7.60
C GLY A 66 2.36 -1.41 8.09
N SER A 67 2.84 -2.37 8.88
CA SER A 67 2.05 -3.32 9.66
C SER A 67 1.64 -2.69 11.00
N THR A 68 0.40 -2.90 11.42
CA THR A 68 -0.19 -2.28 12.63
C THR A 68 -0.52 -3.28 13.73
N GLY A 69 0.05 -4.50 13.70
CA GLY A 69 -0.26 -5.54 14.67
C GLY A 69 -1.15 -6.63 14.09
N TRP A 70 -1.80 -7.40 14.95
CA TRP A 70 -2.83 -8.35 14.55
C TRP A 70 -4.11 -7.63 14.15
N GLN A 71 -4.74 -8.03 13.06
CA GLN A 71 -6.07 -7.52 12.71
C GLN A 71 -7.15 -8.15 13.59
N TYR A 72 -8.30 -7.47 13.72
CA TYR A 72 -9.44 -7.93 14.52
C TYR A 72 -10.30 -9.02 13.85
N LEU A 73 -9.77 -9.64 12.80
CA LEU A 73 -10.44 -10.65 11.98
C LEU A 73 -11.75 -10.14 11.34
N ILE A 74 -12.35 -10.98 10.51
CA ILE A 74 -13.70 -10.76 10.01
C ILE A 74 -14.62 -11.59 10.90
N MET A 75 -15.35 -10.91 11.78
CA MET A 75 -15.93 -11.55 12.97
C MET A 75 -17.17 -12.40 12.69
N HIS A 76 -17.89 -12.18 11.59
CA HIS A 76 -19.16 -12.86 11.36
C HIS A 76 -19.50 -13.04 9.88
N ASN A 77 -19.92 -14.26 9.55
CA ASN A 77 -20.71 -14.61 8.37
C ASN A 77 -21.49 -15.88 8.73
N ALA A 78 -22.81 -15.86 8.59
CA ALA A 78 -23.68 -16.99 8.97
C ALA A 78 -23.30 -18.30 8.26
N ARG A 79 -22.78 -18.23 7.02
CA ARG A 79 -22.34 -19.40 6.24
C ARG A 79 -21.15 -20.13 6.86
N TYR A 80 -20.33 -19.42 7.63
CA TYR A 80 -19.14 -19.97 8.26
C TYR A 80 -19.42 -20.54 9.65
N ALA A 81 -20.60 -20.27 10.23
CA ALA A 81 -20.91 -20.70 11.59
C ALA A 81 -20.76 -22.23 11.76
N PRO A 82 -20.13 -22.71 12.85
CA PRO A 82 -19.62 -21.97 14.02
C PRO A 82 -18.19 -21.42 13.88
N HIS A 83 -17.56 -21.55 12.71
CA HIS A 83 -16.21 -21.07 12.43
C HIS A 83 -16.16 -19.60 12.03
N LEU A 84 -14.94 -19.04 12.05
CA LEU A 84 -14.68 -17.70 11.56
C LEU A 84 -14.54 -17.69 10.03
N PRO A 85 -14.99 -16.62 9.37
CA PRO A 85 -14.55 -16.27 8.01
C PRO A 85 -13.04 -16.41 7.84
N ASN A 86 -12.59 -17.12 6.80
CA ASN A 86 -11.20 -17.52 6.61
C ASN A 86 -10.57 -17.05 5.28
N TYR A 87 -11.16 -16.05 4.62
CA TYR A 87 -10.67 -15.53 3.34
C TYR A 87 -9.68 -14.36 3.46
N ALA A 88 -9.40 -13.86 4.66
CA ALA A 88 -8.38 -12.84 4.83
C ALA A 88 -7.00 -13.40 4.44
N GLY A 89 -6.23 -12.62 3.66
CA GLY A 89 -4.93 -13.04 3.15
C GLY A 89 -3.81 -13.04 4.20
N SER A 90 -4.01 -12.35 5.33
CA SER A 90 -3.05 -12.30 6.43
C SER A 90 -3.75 -12.08 7.78
N ALA A 91 -3.13 -12.52 8.87
CA ALA A 91 -3.57 -12.17 10.23
C ALA A 91 -3.05 -10.80 10.68
N VAL A 92 -2.18 -10.16 9.90
CA VAL A 92 -1.53 -8.88 10.22
C VAL A 92 -2.32 -7.72 9.62
N GLY A 93 -2.57 -6.69 10.43
CA GLY A 93 -3.18 -5.43 10.00
C GLY A 93 -2.18 -4.52 9.29
N ARG A 94 -2.68 -3.65 8.41
CA ARG A 94 -1.90 -2.68 7.65
C ARG A 94 -2.40 -1.26 7.89
N THR A 95 -1.53 -0.29 7.63
CA THR A 95 -1.81 1.16 7.74
C THR A 95 -2.83 1.68 6.73
N PHE A 96 -3.18 0.86 5.73
CA PHE A 96 -4.21 1.12 4.73
C PHE A 96 -5.24 -0.03 4.72
N PRO A 97 -6.50 0.25 4.38
CA PRO A 97 -7.53 -0.78 4.27
C PRO A 97 -7.33 -1.65 3.02
N SER A 98 -7.89 -2.85 3.01
CA SER A 98 -8.03 -3.68 1.81
C SER A 98 -9.35 -4.44 1.85
N ALA A 99 -9.97 -4.69 0.70
CA ALA A 99 -11.19 -5.50 0.66
C ALA A 99 -10.91 -6.93 1.16
N ALA A 100 -11.84 -7.46 1.95
CA ALA A 100 -11.82 -8.80 2.50
C ALA A 100 -10.52 -9.20 3.25
N GLY A 101 -9.66 -8.23 3.60
CA GLY A 101 -8.35 -8.48 4.21
C GLY A 101 -7.31 -9.10 3.27
N PHE A 102 -7.43 -8.95 1.94
CA PHE A 102 -6.47 -9.52 0.98
C PHE A 102 -5.11 -8.83 0.99
N ALA A 103 -5.08 -7.50 1.18
CA ALA A 103 -3.88 -6.68 1.37
C ALA A 103 -2.71 -6.97 0.41
N THR A 104 -2.98 -7.14 -0.89
CA THR A 104 -1.96 -7.63 -1.86
C THR A 104 -0.88 -6.61 -2.22
N ALA A 105 -1.03 -5.33 -1.89
CA ALA A 105 -0.08 -4.31 -2.29
C ALA A 105 1.24 -4.33 -1.51
N GLU A 106 2.28 -4.07 -2.30
CA GLU A 106 3.64 -3.86 -1.84
C GLU A 106 4.14 -2.48 -2.27
N LEU A 107 5.18 -1.98 -1.61
CA LEU A 107 5.68 -0.63 -1.85
C LEU A 107 7.02 -0.65 -2.57
N PHE A 108 7.05 -0.13 -3.79
CA PHE A 108 8.30 0.24 -4.46
C PHE A 108 8.58 1.72 -4.21
N PHE A 109 9.84 2.09 -4.08
CA PHE A 109 10.19 3.50 -3.98
C PHE A 109 11.59 3.77 -4.52
N THR A 110 11.86 5.04 -4.81
CA THR A 110 13.17 5.50 -5.26
C THR A 110 13.46 6.88 -4.69
N ASP A 111 14.73 7.09 -4.35
CA ASP A 111 15.29 8.38 -3.96
C ASP A 111 16.68 8.53 -4.63
N ASP A 112 17.47 9.51 -4.22
CA ASP A 112 18.80 9.73 -4.82
C ASP A 112 19.77 8.56 -4.62
N SER A 113 19.53 7.70 -3.63
CA SER A 113 20.41 6.60 -3.24
C SER A 113 20.11 5.26 -3.92
N GLY A 114 18.96 5.13 -4.59
CA GLY A 114 18.61 3.90 -5.29
C GLY A 114 17.13 3.68 -5.62
N VAL A 115 16.85 2.46 -6.05
CA VAL A 115 15.50 1.89 -6.19
C VAL A 115 15.35 0.77 -5.18
N TYR A 116 14.18 0.67 -4.56
CA TYR A 116 13.92 -0.19 -3.42
C TYR A 116 12.55 -0.83 -3.49
N PHE A 117 12.42 -1.96 -2.82
CA PHE A 117 11.17 -2.67 -2.55
C PHE A 117 11.03 -2.87 -1.05
N MET A 118 9.87 -2.53 -0.49
CA MET A 118 9.52 -2.78 0.90
C MET A 118 8.34 -3.76 0.94
N GLY A 119 8.66 -5.02 1.25
CA GLY A 119 7.69 -6.11 1.25
C GLY A 119 7.05 -6.32 2.63
N THR A 120 5.78 -5.93 2.77
CA THR A 120 4.99 -6.08 4.00
C THR A 120 3.72 -6.93 3.83
N ARG A 121 3.33 -7.35 2.61
CA ARG A 121 2.16 -8.24 2.38
C ARG A 121 2.23 -9.50 3.23
N ASP A 122 3.33 -10.22 3.06
CA ASP A 122 3.57 -11.51 3.74
C ASP A 122 4.46 -11.33 4.99
N ALA A 123 4.52 -10.12 5.56
CA ALA A 123 5.31 -9.88 6.75
C ALA A 123 4.64 -10.49 7.99
N PRO A 124 5.42 -10.99 8.98
CA PRO A 124 4.90 -11.29 10.29
C PRO A 124 4.43 -10.00 10.98
N ASN A 125 3.80 -10.11 12.15
CA ASN A 125 3.51 -8.94 12.96
C ASN A 125 4.81 -8.17 13.28
N LEU A 126 4.94 -6.96 12.74
CA LEU A 126 6.10 -6.08 12.94
C LEU A 126 5.88 -5.06 14.07
N LEU A 127 4.70 -5.03 14.68
CA LEU A 127 4.43 -4.16 15.83
C LEU A 127 5.14 -4.69 17.06
N VAL A 128 6.15 -3.95 17.50
CA VAL A 128 6.85 -4.18 18.76
C VAL A 128 6.15 -3.38 19.84
N VAL A 129 5.69 -4.06 20.88
CA VAL A 129 5.06 -3.45 22.06
C VAL A 129 5.98 -3.57 23.25
N GLY A 130 6.06 -2.49 24.04
CA GLY A 130 6.76 -2.46 25.32
C GLY A 130 6.03 -3.25 26.40
N ASN A 131 6.64 -3.30 27.59
CA ASN A 131 6.12 -4.08 28.72
C ASN A 131 4.77 -3.56 29.25
N GLU A 132 4.46 -2.29 29.03
CA GLU A 132 3.20 -1.65 29.45
C GLU A 132 2.16 -1.58 28.31
N GLY A 133 2.45 -2.21 27.16
CA GLY A 133 1.55 -2.34 26.02
C GLY A 133 1.64 -1.19 24.99
N GLU A 134 2.46 -0.18 25.23
CA GLU A 134 2.70 0.90 24.27
C GLU A 134 3.53 0.43 23.06
N PRO A 135 3.23 0.93 21.85
CA PRO A 135 4.09 0.72 20.69
C PRO A 135 5.49 1.32 20.88
N ASP A 136 6.54 0.51 20.71
CA ASP A 136 7.91 1.01 20.58
C ASP A 136 8.11 1.52 19.15
N ILE A 137 7.97 2.83 18.96
CA ILE A 137 8.08 3.47 17.64
C ILE A 137 9.45 3.23 17.01
N ALA A 138 10.53 3.24 17.79
CA ALA A 138 11.88 3.05 17.26
C ALA A 138 12.07 1.61 16.75
N ALA A 139 11.64 0.63 17.54
CA ALA A 139 11.71 -0.78 17.16
C ALA A 139 10.75 -1.10 16.01
N TRP A 140 9.56 -0.48 15.97
CA TRP A 140 8.61 -0.61 14.87
C TRP A 140 9.21 -0.10 13.56
N LEU A 141 9.79 1.09 13.54
CA LEU A 141 10.46 1.62 12.34
C LEU A 141 11.66 0.74 11.91
N GLU A 142 12.44 0.22 12.86
CA GLU A 142 13.54 -0.70 12.58
C GLU A 142 13.06 -2.02 11.96
N ALA A 143 11.99 -2.61 12.50
CA ALA A 143 11.40 -3.85 11.98
C ALA A 143 10.96 -3.68 10.53
N HIS A 144 10.42 -2.52 10.17
CA HIS A 144 10.05 -2.17 8.79
C HIS A 144 11.27 -1.90 7.90
N ARG A 145 12.30 -1.26 8.43
CA ARG A 145 13.57 -1.02 7.72
C ARG A 145 14.19 -2.33 7.27
N GLY A 146 14.18 -3.36 8.12
CA GLY A 146 14.66 -4.70 7.80
C GLY A 146 13.92 -5.42 6.67
N ARG A 147 12.76 -4.88 6.23
CA ARG A 147 11.99 -5.38 5.07
C ARG A 147 12.38 -4.74 3.74
N ILE A 148 13.19 -3.68 3.77
CA ILE A 148 13.60 -2.96 2.56
C ILE A 148 14.70 -3.73 1.85
N ARG A 149 14.49 -3.99 0.56
CA ARG A 149 15.46 -4.59 -0.36
C ARG A 149 15.86 -3.56 -1.40
N LYS A 150 17.17 -3.33 -1.56
CA LYS A 150 17.69 -2.49 -2.65
C LYS A 150 17.67 -3.26 -3.96
N LEU A 151 17.15 -2.64 -5.01
CA LEU A 151 17.02 -3.20 -6.35
C LEU A 151 18.03 -2.57 -7.33
N ALA A 152 18.38 -1.29 -7.13
CA ALA A 152 19.36 -0.58 -7.95
C ALA A 152 20.05 0.53 -7.18
N ASP A 153 21.27 0.91 -7.59
CA ASP A 153 22.13 1.89 -6.90
C ASP A 153 21.89 3.36 -7.23
N ARG A 154 20.97 3.63 -8.17
CA ARG A 154 20.66 4.99 -8.60
C ARG A 154 19.16 5.19 -8.64
N ARG A 155 18.73 6.44 -8.51
CA ARG A 155 17.35 6.86 -8.73
C ARG A 155 16.80 6.26 -10.01
N LEU A 156 15.56 5.77 -9.97
CA LEU A 156 14.85 5.27 -11.15
C LEU A 156 14.81 6.37 -12.22
N SER A 157 15.28 6.07 -13.43
CA SER A 157 15.19 7.01 -14.54
C SER A 157 13.77 7.01 -15.10
N LEU A 158 13.04 8.11 -14.93
CA LEU A 158 11.74 8.35 -15.55
C LEU A 158 11.86 9.57 -16.47
N PRO A 159 11.78 9.40 -17.80
CA PRO A 159 11.83 10.52 -18.72
C PRO A 159 10.71 11.53 -18.42
N ALA A 160 11.06 12.80 -18.21
CA ALA A 160 10.09 13.88 -18.00
C ALA A 160 9.41 14.30 -19.32
N ARG A 161 8.68 13.36 -19.93
CA ARG A 161 7.91 13.51 -21.16
C ARG A 161 6.81 12.45 -21.23
N PHE A 162 5.78 12.71 -22.04
CA PHE A 162 4.79 11.70 -22.40
C PHE A 162 5.45 10.51 -23.13
N PRO A 163 5.01 9.25 -22.95
CA PRO A 163 3.92 8.77 -22.07
C PRO A 163 4.35 8.45 -20.63
N HIS A 164 5.58 8.80 -20.22
CA HIS A 164 6.13 8.37 -18.93
C HIS A 164 5.70 9.24 -17.75
N ILE A 165 5.63 10.56 -17.94
CA ILE A 165 5.20 11.52 -16.92
C ILE A 165 4.21 12.50 -17.56
N GLU A 166 3.11 12.77 -16.87
CA GLU A 166 2.13 13.79 -17.24
C GLU A 166 2.75 15.20 -17.32
N GLY A 167 2.32 16.00 -18.29
CA GLY A 167 2.94 17.31 -18.62
C GLY A 167 3.12 18.24 -17.42
N HIS A 168 2.08 18.34 -16.59
CA HIS A 168 2.09 19.19 -15.40
C HIS A 168 3.07 18.75 -14.31
N ASN A 169 3.61 17.52 -14.41
CA ASN A 169 4.56 16.94 -13.47
C ASN A 169 6.00 16.90 -13.97
N HIS A 170 6.26 17.24 -15.25
CA HIS A 170 7.61 17.17 -15.84
C HIS A 170 8.65 17.89 -14.99
N TRP A 171 8.32 19.04 -14.40
CA TRP A 171 9.25 19.84 -13.61
C TRP A 171 9.45 19.34 -12.16
N VAL A 172 8.53 18.53 -11.61
CA VAL A 172 8.44 18.26 -10.16
C VAL A 172 8.60 16.77 -9.80
N ALA A 173 8.12 15.84 -10.63
CA ALA A 173 8.09 14.42 -10.28
C ALA A 173 9.47 13.75 -10.41
N ASN A 174 9.80 12.90 -9.44
CA ASN A 174 11.03 12.09 -9.40
C ASN A 174 12.33 12.89 -9.68
N ARG A 175 12.42 14.08 -9.08
CA ARG A 175 13.57 14.98 -9.18
C ARG A 175 14.59 14.74 -8.04
N PRO A 176 15.84 15.21 -8.17
CA PRO A 176 16.81 15.12 -7.08
C PRO A 176 16.25 15.67 -5.76
N GLY A 177 16.60 15.05 -4.63
CA GLY A 177 16.10 15.39 -3.30
C GLY A 177 14.68 14.89 -3.00
N THR A 178 14.00 14.22 -3.92
CA THR A 178 12.63 13.72 -3.70
C THR A 178 12.59 12.22 -3.36
N LEU A 179 11.67 11.80 -2.50
CA LEU A 179 11.25 10.41 -2.39
C LEU A 179 10.07 10.19 -3.35
N PHE A 180 10.18 9.22 -4.25
CA PHE A 180 9.10 8.83 -5.15
C PHE A 180 8.66 7.40 -4.80
N ALA A 181 7.45 7.26 -4.25
CA ALA A 181 6.90 6.00 -3.79
C ALA A 181 5.74 5.55 -4.69
N MET A 182 5.69 4.24 -4.96
CA MET A 182 4.81 3.58 -5.92
C MET A 182 4.23 2.33 -5.25
N PRO A 183 3.04 2.43 -4.63
CA PRO A 183 2.27 1.25 -4.24
C PRO A 183 1.93 0.44 -5.49
N VAL A 184 2.13 -0.87 -5.43
CA VAL A 184 1.82 -1.79 -6.53
C VAL A 184 1.02 -2.95 -5.96
N ALA A 185 -0.25 -3.04 -6.38
CA ALA A 185 -1.12 -4.15 -6.04
C ALA A 185 -0.88 -5.34 -7.00
N ASP A 186 -0.83 -6.54 -6.44
CA ASP A 186 -0.72 -7.78 -7.22
C ASP A 186 -2.13 -8.22 -7.67
N LEU A 187 -2.55 -7.71 -8.84
CA LEU A 187 -3.89 -7.96 -9.37
C LEU A 187 -4.16 -9.45 -9.61
N ALA A 188 -3.14 -10.24 -9.97
CA ALA A 188 -3.30 -11.67 -10.18
C ALA A 188 -3.63 -12.37 -8.85
N GLN A 189 -2.90 -12.06 -7.78
CA GLN A 189 -3.25 -12.57 -6.45
C GLN A 189 -4.61 -12.06 -5.97
N TYR A 190 -4.96 -10.82 -6.24
CA TYR A 190 -6.27 -10.26 -5.89
C TYR A 190 -7.40 -11.02 -6.60
N GLN A 191 -7.24 -11.30 -7.88
CA GLN A 191 -8.20 -12.06 -8.67
C GLN A 191 -8.37 -13.48 -8.12
N LEU A 192 -7.26 -14.16 -7.78
CA LEU A 192 -7.32 -15.48 -7.14
C LEU A 192 -8.03 -15.42 -5.78
N ALA A 193 -7.73 -14.40 -4.96
CA ALA A 193 -8.38 -14.21 -3.67
C ALA A 193 -9.89 -13.95 -3.82
N ASN A 194 -10.30 -13.17 -4.83
CA ASN A 194 -11.70 -12.94 -5.15
C ASN A 194 -12.41 -14.22 -5.62
N LEU A 195 -11.79 -15.00 -6.50
CA LEU A 195 -12.35 -16.30 -6.92
C LEU A 195 -12.56 -17.24 -5.73
N CYS A 196 -11.56 -17.35 -4.84
CA CYS A 196 -11.69 -18.10 -3.60
C CYS A 196 -12.80 -17.54 -2.70
N TYR A 197 -12.88 -16.21 -2.55
CA TYR A 197 -13.91 -15.55 -1.75
C TYR A 197 -15.32 -15.84 -2.28
N TYR A 198 -15.55 -15.72 -3.59
CA TYR A 198 -16.84 -16.04 -4.20
C TYR A 198 -17.22 -17.50 -3.96
N LEU A 199 -16.30 -18.44 -4.22
CA LEU A 199 -16.54 -19.87 -4.02
C LEU A 199 -16.88 -20.18 -2.56
N GLN A 200 -16.10 -19.67 -1.60
CA GLN A 200 -16.38 -19.90 -0.19
C GLN A 200 -17.72 -19.30 0.25
N ASN A 201 -18.21 -18.27 -0.45
CA ASN A 201 -19.52 -17.66 -0.21
C ASN A 201 -20.66 -18.28 -1.05
N GLY A 202 -20.38 -19.34 -1.81
CA GLY A 202 -21.39 -20.11 -2.53
C GLY A 202 -21.63 -19.68 -3.97
N TYR A 203 -20.71 -18.93 -4.56
CA TYR A 203 -20.81 -18.48 -5.94
C TYR A 203 -19.71 -19.10 -6.78
N ALA A 204 -20.03 -19.49 -8.00
CA ALA A 204 -19.05 -19.74 -9.04
C ALA A 204 -19.14 -18.64 -10.10
N VAL A 205 -18.21 -18.68 -11.05
CA VAL A 205 -18.16 -17.70 -12.14
C VAL A 205 -18.45 -18.37 -13.48
N TYR A 206 -18.97 -17.60 -14.42
CA TYR A 206 -19.11 -18.02 -15.82
C TYR A 206 -18.46 -16.97 -16.74
N ASP A 207 -18.05 -17.39 -17.93
CA ASP A 207 -17.45 -16.49 -18.90
C ASP A 207 -18.57 -15.80 -19.69
N ASP A 208 -18.93 -14.59 -19.23
CA ASP A 208 -19.92 -13.74 -19.90
C ASP A 208 -19.39 -13.05 -21.15
N VAL A 209 -18.06 -13.02 -21.35
CA VAL A 209 -17.42 -12.42 -22.53
C VAL A 209 -17.55 -13.34 -23.74
N HIS A 210 -17.37 -14.64 -23.52
CA HIS A 210 -17.49 -15.67 -24.55
C HIS A 210 -18.79 -16.47 -24.48
N GLY A 211 -19.61 -16.26 -23.45
CA GLY A 211 -20.89 -16.93 -23.27
C GLY A 211 -20.76 -18.42 -22.99
N CYS A 212 -19.67 -18.83 -22.32
CA CYS A 212 -19.40 -20.23 -22.00
C CYS A 212 -19.33 -20.48 -20.50
N GLU A 213 -19.76 -21.68 -20.11
CA GLU A 213 -19.56 -22.18 -18.76
C GLU A 213 -18.10 -22.59 -18.57
N ILE A 214 -17.63 -22.58 -17.33
CA ILE A 214 -16.31 -23.09 -17.00
C ILE A 214 -16.41 -24.61 -16.87
N GLU A 215 -15.76 -25.32 -17.80
CA GLU A 215 -15.74 -26.78 -17.81
C GLU A 215 -15.11 -27.35 -16.52
N GLY A 216 -15.66 -28.45 -16.01
CA GLY A 216 -15.11 -29.17 -14.87
C GLY A 216 -15.58 -28.66 -13.50
N LEU A 217 -16.55 -27.75 -13.45
CA LEU A 217 -17.20 -27.31 -12.21
C LEU A 217 -18.34 -28.24 -11.75
N GLU A 218 -18.80 -29.16 -12.60
CA GLU A 218 -19.93 -30.06 -12.34
C GLU A 218 -19.73 -30.94 -11.10
N PRO A 219 -18.52 -31.50 -10.84
CA PRO A 219 -18.29 -32.29 -9.63
C PRO A 219 -18.31 -31.49 -8.32
N TYR A 220 -18.32 -30.16 -8.39
CA TYR A 220 -18.19 -29.25 -7.24
C TYR A 220 -19.46 -28.42 -6.96
N GLN A 221 -20.60 -28.83 -7.53
CA GLN A 221 -21.90 -28.14 -7.35
C GLN A 221 -22.40 -28.12 -5.90
N ASP A 222 -21.78 -28.88 -5.00
CA ASP A 222 -22.02 -28.77 -3.56
C ASP A 222 -21.39 -27.51 -2.93
N LEU A 223 -20.44 -26.87 -3.62
CA LEU A 223 -19.74 -25.69 -3.15
C LEU A 223 -20.39 -24.36 -3.56
N TYR A 224 -21.19 -24.34 -4.63
CA TYR A 224 -21.78 -23.12 -5.21
C TYR A 224 -23.23 -23.33 -5.69
N ASP A 225 -23.95 -22.23 -5.91
CA ASP A 225 -25.28 -22.23 -6.52
C ASP A 225 -25.18 -22.23 -8.06
N PRO A 226 -25.50 -23.34 -8.75
CA PRO A 226 -25.40 -23.42 -10.21
C PRO A 226 -26.42 -22.54 -10.94
N ASP A 227 -27.51 -22.13 -10.29
CA ASP A 227 -28.53 -21.27 -10.88
C ASP A 227 -28.19 -19.78 -10.75
N ASN A 228 -27.10 -19.44 -10.05
CA ASN A 228 -26.72 -18.06 -9.73
C ASN A 228 -25.20 -17.82 -9.87
N LEU A 229 -24.71 -17.95 -11.10
CA LEU A 229 -23.31 -17.71 -11.45
C LEU A 229 -22.99 -16.21 -11.58
N VAL A 230 -21.79 -15.82 -11.14
CA VAL A 230 -21.29 -14.44 -11.23
C VAL A 230 -20.54 -14.24 -12.56
N PRO A 231 -20.80 -13.15 -13.31
CA PRO A 231 -20.05 -12.88 -14.55
C PRO A 231 -18.55 -12.71 -14.28
N LEU A 232 -17.69 -13.39 -15.04
CA LEU A 232 -16.23 -13.25 -14.91
C LEU A 232 -15.79 -11.80 -15.11
N SER A 233 -16.35 -11.11 -16.10
CA SER A 233 -16.02 -9.70 -16.37
C SER A 233 -16.37 -8.78 -15.20
N PHE A 234 -17.39 -9.13 -14.40
CA PHE A 234 -17.72 -8.42 -13.17
C PHE A 234 -16.63 -8.64 -12.12
N VAL A 235 -16.22 -9.89 -11.89
CA VAL A 235 -15.17 -10.22 -10.91
C VAL A 235 -13.85 -9.54 -11.28
N GLU A 236 -13.47 -9.52 -12.56
CA GLU A 236 -12.24 -8.85 -13.02
C GLU A 236 -12.27 -7.33 -12.76
N ARG A 237 -13.40 -6.67 -13.07
CA ARG A 237 -13.58 -5.24 -12.79
C ARG A 237 -13.59 -4.95 -11.29
N TYR A 238 -14.17 -5.86 -10.52
CA TYR A 238 -14.23 -5.79 -9.06
C TYR A 238 -12.81 -5.84 -8.48
N SER A 239 -12.02 -6.85 -8.87
CA SER A 239 -10.60 -6.97 -8.48
C SER A 239 -9.78 -5.74 -8.85
N LEU A 240 -9.95 -5.21 -10.07
CA LEU A 240 -9.22 -4.00 -10.49
C LEU A 240 -9.58 -2.77 -9.65
N SER A 241 -10.84 -2.66 -9.25
CA SER A 241 -11.34 -1.51 -8.48
C SER A 241 -10.96 -1.57 -7.00
N GLU A 242 -10.84 -2.78 -6.44
CA GLU A 242 -10.51 -2.99 -5.03
C GLU A 242 -9.02 -3.24 -4.75
N ALA A 243 -8.21 -3.48 -5.78
CA ALA A 243 -6.77 -3.69 -5.66
C ALA A 243 -6.09 -2.43 -5.09
N THR A 244 -5.89 -2.45 -3.77
CA THR A 244 -5.20 -1.43 -2.97
C THR A 244 -3.82 -1.89 -2.56
#